data_AF-A0A846NED2-F1
#
_entry.id   AF-A0A846NED2-F1
#
_cell.length_a   1.000
_cell.length_b   1.000
_cell.length_c   1.000
_cell.angle_alpha   90.00
_cell.angle_beta   90.00
_cell.angle_gamma   90.00
#
_symmetry.space_group_name_H-M   'P 1'
#
loop_
_entity.id
_entity.type
_entity.pdbx_description
1 polymer ?
#
loop_
_entity_poly.entity_id
_entity_poly.type
_entity_poly.pdbx_seq_one_letter_code
_entity_poly.pdbx_strand_id
1 'polypeptide(L)' 'MGSEIMRFLEEKKDIIDESIEKYLPKKIDEKYIEWLLGKPSYEYTTKTIQEALSKPIWDFLSRGGKRWRPAL' A
#
# COMPACT_ATOMS: atom_id res chain seq x y z
N MET A 1 27.72 8.21 -10.80
CA MET A 1 27.55 7.74 -9.41
C MET A 1 26.27 8.25 -8.74
N GLY A 2 26.19 9.51 -8.26
CA GLY A 2 24.99 9.98 -7.54
C GLY A 2 23.71 10.05 -8.39
N SER A 3 23.84 10.42 -9.66
CA SER A 3 22.73 10.48 -10.62
C SER A 3 22.16 9.11 -10.99
N GLU A 4 23.01 8.10 -11.17
CA GLU A 4 22.60 6.74 -11.50
C GLU A 4 21.82 6.09 -10.36
N ILE A 5 22.26 6.30 -9.10
CA ILE A 5 21.56 5.80 -7.92
C ILE A 5 20.17 6.44 -7.81
N MET A 6 20.06 7.76 -8.02
CA MET A 6 18.76 8.42 -7.97
C MET A 6 17.82 7.93 -9.07
N ARG A 7 18.33 7.71 -10.29
CA ARG A 7 17.54 7.14 -11.39
C ARG A 7 17.05 5.72 -11.06
N PHE A 8 17.93 4.88 -10.53
CA PHE A 8 17.57 3.52 -10.12
C PHE A 8 16.46 3.54 -9.05
N LEU A 9 16.56 4.42 -8.06
CA LEU A 9 15.56 4.52 -6.99
C LEU A 9 14.21 5.01 -7.50
N GLU A 10 14.20 5.94 -8.47
CA GLU A 10 12.96 6.40 -9.10
C GLU A 10 12.28 5.27 -9.87
N GLU A 11 13.05 4.52 -10.69
CA GLU A 11 12.53 3.36 -11.42
C GLU A 11 12.00 2.26 -10.49
N LYS A 12 12.62 2.07 -9.32
CA LYS A 12 12.14 1.10 -8.33
C LYS A 12 10.91 1.56 -7.56
N LYS A 13 10.76 2.87 -7.35
CA LYS A 13 9.66 3.43 -6.56
C LYS A 13 8.30 2.97 -7.09
N ASP A 14 8.08 3.09 -8.39
CA ASP A 14 6.79 2.73 -9.02
C ASP A 14 6.51 1.23 -8.87
N ILE A 15 7.49 0.38 -9.13
CA ILE A 15 7.38 -1.08 -8.98
C ILE A 15 7.04 -1.47 -7.54
N ILE A 16 7.65 -0.78 -6.58
CA ILE A 16 7.43 -1.03 -5.14
C ILE A 16 6.03 -0.57 -4.74
N ASP A 17 5.61 0.63 -5.14
CA ASP A 17 4.29 1.16 -4.81
C ASP A 17 3.17 0.30 -5.46
N GLU A 18 3.35 -0.18 -6.69
CA GLU A 18 2.45 -1.16 -7.32
C GLU A 18 2.41 -2.50 -6.57
N SER A 19 3.57 -2.97 -6.08
CA SER A 19 3.65 -4.20 -5.31
C SER A 19 2.93 -4.06 -3.96
N ILE A 20 3.04 -2.90 -3.31
CA ILE A 20 2.30 -2.60 -2.08
C ILE A 20 0.79 -2.60 -2.39
N GLU A 21 0.35 -1.99 -3.49
CA GLU A 21 -1.07 -1.90 -3.84
C GLU A 21 -1.74 -3.26 -4.07
N LYS A 22 -0.99 -4.26 -4.54
CA LYS A 22 -1.49 -5.64 -4.68
C LYS A 22 -1.90 -6.27 -3.34
N TYR A 23 -1.20 -5.93 -2.26
CA TYR A 23 -1.46 -6.48 -0.93
C TYR A 23 -2.24 -5.52 -0.03
N LEU A 24 -2.23 -4.22 -0.34
CA LEU A 24 -2.94 -3.20 0.39
C LEU A 24 -3.62 -2.23 -0.60
N PRO A 25 -4.80 -2.59 -1.12
CA PRO A 25 -5.48 -1.78 -2.12
C PRO A 25 -5.88 -0.43 -1.54
N LYS A 26 -5.80 0.63 -2.37
CA LYS A 26 -6.22 1.99 -2.00
C LYS A 26 -7.70 2.08 -1.68
N LYS A 27 -8.51 1.23 -2.32
CA LYS A 27 -9.94 1.08 -2.04
C LYS A 27 -10.19 -0.31 -1.48
N ILE A 28 -10.72 -0.36 -0.26
CA ILE A 28 -11.07 -1.59 0.43
C ILE A 28 -12.51 -1.95 0.06
N ASP A 29 -12.71 -3.21 -0.31
CA ASP A 29 -14.03 -3.81 -0.44
C ASP A 29 -14.15 -5.05 0.45
N GLU A 30 -15.37 -5.58 0.55
CA GLU A 30 -15.65 -6.73 1.39
C GLU A 30 -14.93 -7.99 0.93
N LYS A 31 -14.74 -8.17 -0.39
CA LYS A 31 -14.02 -9.32 -0.95
C LYS A 31 -12.55 -9.35 -0.50
N TYR A 32 -11.89 -8.19 -0.54
CA TYR A 32 -10.51 -8.07 -0.05
C TYR A 32 -10.44 -8.34 1.45
N ILE A 33 -11.38 -7.81 2.26
CA ILE A 33 -11.37 -8.04 3.70
C ILE A 33 -11.63 -9.52 4.00
N GLU A 34 -12.55 -10.18 3.30
CA GLU A 34 -12.82 -11.61 3.46
C GLU A 34 -11.61 -12.46 3.06
N TRP A 35 -10.90 -12.09 1.98
CA TRP A 35 -9.64 -12.74 1.62
C TRP A 35 -8.56 -12.59 2.70
N LEU A 36 -8.49 -11.42 3.35
CA LEU A 36 -7.47 -11.11 4.35
C LEU A 36 -7.76 -11.72 5.73
N LEU A 37 -9.02 -11.67 6.18
CA LEU A 37 -9.44 -11.98 7.55
C LEU A 37 -10.38 -13.19 7.65
N GLY A 38 -10.83 -13.73 6.52
CA GLY A 38 -11.83 -14.81 6.45
C GLY A 38 -13.27 -14.31 6.47
N LYS A 39 -14.23 -15.21 6.67
CA LYS A 39 -15.65 -14.84 6.72
C LYS A 39 -15.97 -14.07 8.01
N PRO A 40 -16.75 -12.98 7.94
CA PRO A 40 -17.17 -12.28 9.13
C PRO A 40 -18.18 -13.14 9.92
N SER A 41 -18.16 -13.03 11.25
CA SER A 41 -19.22 -13.62 12.09
C SER A 41 -20.56 -12.89 11.96
N TYR A 42 -20.55 -11.63 11.54
CA TYR A 42 -21.74 -10.80 11.30
C TYR A 42 -21.59 -10.00 10.00
N GLU A 43 -20.80 -8.92 10.01
CA GLU A 43 -20.48 -8.15 8.80
C GLU A 43 -19.17 -7.38 8.95
N TYR A 44 -18.53 -7.02 7.84
CA TYR A 44 -17.39 -6.11 7.84
C TYR A 44 -17.83 -4.66 7.62
N THR A 45 -17.33 -3.75 8.45
CA THR A 45 -17.51 -2.31 8.22
C THR A 45 -16.43 -1.76 7.27
N THR A 46 -16.60 -2.02 5.97
CA THR A 46 -15.69 -1.57 4.89
C THR A 46 -15.33 -0.08 4.98
N LYS A 47 -16.32 0.78 5.27
CA LYS A 47 -16.13 2.22 5.45
C LYS A 47 -15.15 2.54 6.59
N THR A 48 -15.30 1.90 7.74
CA THR A 48 -14.42 2.15 8.89
C THR A 48 -13.00 1.71 8.57
N ILE A 49 -12.82 0.55 7.95
CA ILE A 49 -11.50 0.05 7.55
C ILE A 49 -10.86 0.97 6.50
N GLN A 50 -11.64 1.46 5.54
CA GLN A 50 -11.18 2.42 4.54
C GLN A 50 -10.66 3.73 5.18
N GLU A 51 -11.47 4.34 6.05
CA GLU A 51 -11.16 5.66 6.64
C GLU A 51 -10.13 5.59 7.76
N ALA A 52 -10.18 4.56 8.61
CA ALA A 52 -9.31 4.46 9.78
C ALA A 52 -7.97 3.78 9.50
N LEU A 53 -7.88 2.95 8.45
CA LEU A 53 -6.65 2.20 8.13
C LEU A 53 -6.12 2.53 6.73
N SER A 54 -6.84 2.17 5.67
CA SER A 54 -6.30 2.25 4.30
C SER A 54 -5.91 3.68 3.93
N LYS A 55 -6.78 4.67 4.16
CA LYS A 55 -6.48 6.07 3.87
C LYS A 55 -5.27 6.60 4.66
N PRO A 56 -5.18 6.48 6.00
CA PRO A 56 -4.00 6.91 6.73
C PRO A 56 -2.71 6.21 6.29
N ILE A 57 -2.74 4.91 6.01
CA ILE A 57 -1.54 4.18 5.57
C ILE A 57 -1.06 4.73 4.22
N TRP A 58 -1.95 4.92 3.25
CA TRP A 58 -1.59 5.49 1.95
C TRP A 58 -1.15 6.95 2.04
N ASP A 59 -1.77 7.73 2.93
CA ASP A 59 -1.30 9.08 3.24
C ASP A 59 0.15 9.05 3.75
N PHE A 60 0.49 8.18 4.71
CA PHE A 60 1.87 8.03 5.18
C PHE A 60 2.83 7.54 4.10
N LEU A 61 2.43 6.58 3.27
CA LEU A 61 3.25 6.07 2.17
C LEU A 61 3.51 7.12 1.08
N SER A 62 2.53 7.99 0.82
CA SER A 62 2.59 9.00 -0.24
C SER A 62 3.32 10.29 0.15
N ARG A 63 3.49 10.57 1.45
CA ARG A 63 4.29 11.69 1.97
C ARG A 63 5.77 11.68 1.53
N GLY A 64 6.23 10.60 0.92
CA GLY A 64 7.51 10.53 0.22
C GLY A 64 8.41 9.42 0.73
N GLY A 65 9.71 9.61 0.53
CA GLY A 65 10.75 8.62 0.80
C GLY A 65 11.23 7.93 -0.47
N LYS A 66 12.52 7.62 -0.47
CA LYS A 66 13.24 7.07 -1.63
C LYS A 66 13.12 5.55 -1.78
N ARG A 67 12.32 4.90 -0.93
CA ARG A 67 12.15 3.43 -0.90
C ARG A 67 13.46 2.62 -0.79
N TRP A 68 14.45 3.15 -0.06
CA TRP A 68 15.79 2.55 0.02
C TRP A 68 15.80 1.10 0.51
N ARG A 69 15.00 0.79 1.54
CA ARG A 69 14.94 -0.57 2.09
C ARG A 69 14.46 -1.60 1.06
N PRO A 70 13.30 -1.42 0.41
CA PRO A 70 12.82 -2.36 -0.61
C PRO A 70 13.53 -2.27 -1.98
N ALA A 71 14.35 -1.25 -2.23
CA ALA A 71 15.11 -1.13 -3.48
C ALA A 71 16.46 -1.89 -3.45
N LEU A 72 16.91 -2.32 -2.27
CA LEU A 72 18.12 -3.11 -2.03
C LEU A 72 17.79 -4.60 -1.91
#